data_AF-A0A8T4WL08-F1
#
_entry.id   AF-A0A8T4WL08-F1
#
_cell.length_a   1.000
_cell.length_b   1.000
_cell.length_c   1.000
_cell.angle_alpha   90.00
_cell.angle_beta   90.00
_cell.angle_gamma   90.00
#
_symmetry.space_group_name_H-M   'P 1'
#
loop_
_entity.id
_entity.type
_entity.pdbx_description
1 polymer ?
#
loop_
_entity_poly.entity_id
_entity_poly.type
_entity_poly.pdbx_seq_one_letter_code
_entity_poly.pdbx_strand_id
1 'polypeptide(L)'
;MQIKKTIVLVGLIIIIIIAGAFITLNQRRDSGFSYSENIDFEENLGGWVKDSDVPIDPNNDQPVSWSISRVSSLAKSGDYSLEYYIDGSQDDGTIWVEKRIKTEGVSSAEIEVSFDFYSESESFNVIAKVVSYAGISNPETEEDFTTLDPANQVGGWKNYSHSQKLSVIENEEVWIGVGITVAWETEMYYNIDNLRVSIK
;
A
#
# COMPACT_ATOMS: atom_id res chain seq x y z
N MET A 1 9.25 46.57 -51.36
CA MET A 1 8.08 45.95 -50.70
C MET A 1 8.28 44.47 -50.36
N GLN A 2 9.08 43.70 -51.11
CA GLN A 2 9.37 42.27 -50.88
C GLN A 2 10.10 41.97 -49.55
N ILE A 3 11.12 42.75 -49.19
CA ILE A 3 11.97 42.51 -47.99
C ILE A 3 11.17 42.56 -46.66
N LYS A 4 10.16 43.43 -46.56
CA LYS A 4 9.32 43.54 -45.35
C LYS A 4 8.46 42.29 -45.11
N LYS A 5 8.04 41.58 -46.16
CA LYS A 5 7.24 40.36 -46.05
C LYS A 5 8.08 39.17 -45.56
N THR A 6 9.34 39.09 -45.99
CA THR A 6 10.27 38.03 -45.58
C THR A 6 10.63 38.13 -44.08
N ILE A 7 10.84 39.34 -43.56
CA ILE A 7 11.14 39.55 -42.13
C ILE A 7 9.96 39.14 -41.23
N VAL A 8 8.73 39.47 -41.64
CA VAL A 8 7.52 39.09 -40.88
C VAL A 8 7.33 37.57 -40.86
N LEU A 9 7.60 36.89 -41.98
CA LEU A 9 7.46 35.43 -42.08
C LEU A 9 8.48 34.69 -41.19
N VAL A 10 9.74 35.14 -41.18
CA VAL A 10 10.79 34.56 -40.33
C VAL A 10 10.50 34.78 -38.84
N GLY A 11 10.02 35.97 -38.46
CA GLY A 11 9.61 36.26 -37.09
C GLY A 11 8.48 35.36 -36.59
N LEU A 12 7.47 35.10 -37.43
CA LEU A 12 6.36 34.20 -37.12
C LEU A 12 6.82 32.74 -36.92
N ILE A 13 7.74 32.26 -37.76
CA ILE A 13 8.29 30.90 -37.63
C ILE A 13 9.06 30.74 -36.32
N ILE A 14 9.87 31.74 -35.94
CA ILE A 14 10.62 31.71 -34.66
C ILE A 14 9.67 31.68 -33.46
N ILE A 15 8.59 32.47 -33.49
CA ILE A 15 7.58 32.48 -32.41
C ILE A 15 6.90 31.11 -32.29
N ILE A 16 6.56 30.47 -33.42
CA ILE A 16 5.94 29.13 -33.42
C ILE A 16 6.90 28.08 -32.86
N ILE A 17 8.19 28.16 -33.20
CA ILE A 17 9.21 27.23 -32.67
C ILE A 17 9.39 27.43 -31.17
N ILE A 18 9.47 28.68 -30.69
CA ILE A 18 9.61 28.98 -29.26
C ILE A 18 8.35 28.55 -28.49
N ALA A 19 7.16 28.83 -29.02
CA ALA A 19 5.90 28.40 -28.43
C ALA A 19 5.79 26.87 -28.40
N GLY A 20 6.19 26.19 -29.48
CA GLY A 20 6.25 24.73 -29.55
C GLY A 20 7.22 24.16 -28.52
N ALA A 21 8.44 24.70 -28.44
CA ALA A 21 9.43 24.30 -27.43
C ALA A 21 8.94 24.56 -26.01
N PHE A 22 8.29 25.69 -25.74
CA PHE A 22 7.70 26.02 -24.44
C PHE A 22 6.57 25.08 -24.06
N ILE A 23 5.67 24.74 -25.01
CA ILE A 23 4.59 23.77 -24.80
C ILE A 23 5.17 22.37 -24.55
N THR A 24 6.18 21.94 -25.31
CA THR A 24 6.81 20.62 -25.15
C THR A 24 7.59 20.52 -23.84
N LEU A 25 8.25 21.61 -23.41
CA LEU A 25 8.98 21.69 -22.15
C LEU A 25 8.02 21.74 -20.95
N ASN A 26 6.88 22.44 -21.06
CA ASN A 26 5.86 22.41 -20.01
C ASN A 26 5.11 21.08 -19.95
N GLN A 27 4.80 20.45 -21.09
CA GLN A 27 4.18 19.11 -21.10
C GLN A 27 5.11 18.03 -20.51
N ARG A 28 6.44 18.19 -20.65
CA ARG A 28 7.43 17.33 -19.97
C ARG A 28 7.55 17.55 -18.47
N ARG A 29 6.95 18.62 -17.94
CA ARG A 29 7.02 18.96 -16.52
C ARG A 29 5.88 18.33 -15.70
N ASP A 30 4.86 17.79 -16.38
CA ASP A 30 3.66 17.18 -15.80
C ASP A 30 3.50 15.68 -16.12
N SER A 31 4.52 15.01 -16.67
CA SER A 31 4.54 13.53 -16.65
C SER A 31 4.91 13.07 -15.23
N GLY A 32 4.02 13.33 -14.28
CA GLY A 32 4.16 12.87 -12.90
C GLY A 32 4.33 11.36 -12.87
N PHE A 33 5.19 10.88 -11.97
CA PHE A 33 5.26 9.45 -11.67
C PHE A 33 3.86 8.96 -11.30
N SER A 34 3.45 7.84 -11.89
CA SER A 34 2.20 7.18 -11.54
C SER A 34 2.45 5.70 -11.51
N TYR A 35 2.11 5.10 -10.38
CA TYR A 35 2.20 3.67 -10.17
C TYR A 35 0.84 3.16 -9.73
N SER A 36 0.40 2.04 -10.30
CA SER A 36 -0.78 1.34 -9.82
C SER A 36 -0.57 -0.16 -9.94
N GLU A 37 -0.88 -0.87 -8.85
CA GLU A 37 -0.80 -2.32 -8.78
C GLU A 37 -2.09 -2.86 -8.15
N ASN A 38 -2.57 -3.98 -8.70
CA ASN A 38 -3.65 -4.77 -8.13
C ASN A 38 -3.11 -6.19 -7.88
N ILE A 39 -3.29 -6.68 -6.67
CA ILE A 39 -2.78 -7.96 -6.20
C ILE A 39 -3.97 -8.81 -5.75
N ASP A 40 -4.22 -9.87 -6.51
CA ASP A 40 -5.29 -10.86 -6.31
C ASP A 40 -4.77 -12.19 -5.75
N PHE A 41 -3.46 -12.32 -5.54
CA PHE A 41 -2.80 -13.50 -4.98
C PHE A 41 -3.00 -14.81 -5.78
N GLU A 42 -3.36 -14.74 -7.06
CA GLU A 42 -3.68 -15.95 -7.85
C GLU A 42 -2.46 -16.78 -8.25
N GLU A 43 -1.28 -16.16 -8.38
CA GLU A 43 -0.04 -16.86 -8.72
C GLU A 43 0.91 -17.05 -7.54
N ASN A 44 1.12 -15.99 -6.76
CA ASN A 44 2.04 -15.93 -5.61
C ASN A 44 1.78 -14.62 -4.83
N LEU A 45 2.69 -14.22 -3.94
CA LEU A 45 2.57 -12.97 -3.18
C LEU A 45 2.90 -11.70 -3.99
N GLY A 46 3.17 -11.78 -5.30
CA GLY A 46 3.39 -10.60 -6.14
C GLY A 46 4.60 -9.75 -5.75
N GLY A 47 5.62 -10.37 -5.13
CA GLY A 47 6.79 -9.67 -4.58
C GLY A 47 6.55 -9.00 -3.22
N TRP A 48 5.38 -9.20 -2.61
CA TRP A 48 5.15 -8.87 -1.21
C TRP A 48 5.84 -9.89 -0.30
N VAL A 49 6.42 -9.40 0.79
CA VAL A 49 7.15 -10.17 1.79
C VAL A 49 6.37 -10.14 3.10
N LYS A 50 6.44 -11.21 3.87
CA LYS A 50 5.77 -11.31 5.18
C LYS A 50 6.71 -10.79 6.25
N ASP A 51 6.19 -10.06 7.22
CA ASP A 51 6.96 -9.59 8.37
C ASP A 51 6.06 -9.44 9.60
N SER A 52 6.69 -9.17 10.75
CA SER A 52 6.04 -9.19 12.05
C SER A 52 6.80 -8.41 13.13
N ASP A 53 6.06 -7.83 14.06
CA ASP A 53 6.53 -7.38 15.36
C ASP A 53 5.67 -8.10 16.40
N VAL A 54 6.25 -9.09 17.07
CA VAL A 54 5.50 -10.02 17.92
C VAL A 54 6.22 -10.26 19.24
N PRO A 55 5.48 -10.32 20.37
CA PRO A 55 6.08 -10.57 21.67
C PRO A 55 6.62 -11.99 21.80
N ILE A 56 7.41 -12.22 22.85
CA ILE A 56 7.82 -13.56 23.28
C ILE A 56 6.69 -14.18 24.11
N ASP A 57 6.29 -15.41 23.78
CA ASP A 57 5.38 -16.22 24.56
C ASP A 57 6.06 -16.65 25.88
N PRO A 58 5.54 -16.23 27.04
CA PRO A 58 6.12 -16.54 28.35
C PRO A 58 6.04 -18.04 28.71
N ASN A 59 5.29 -18.85 27.97
CA ASN A 59 5.15 -20.28 28.24
C ASN A 59 6.27 -21.13 27.64
N ASN A 60 6.96 -20.63 26.60
CA ASN A 60 7.96 -21.40 25.86
C ASN A 60 9.21 -20.59 25.43
N ASP A 61 9.28 -19.30 25.77
CA ASP A 61 10.37 -18.38 25.43
C ASP A 61 10.65 -18.28 23.91
N GLN A 62 9.64 -18.49 23.07
CA GLN A 62 9.68 -18.26 21.62
C GLN A 62 8.77 -17.09 21.23
N PRO A 63 8.96 -16.47 20.06
CA PRO A 63 7.96 -15.54 19.52
C PRO A 63 6.58 -16.20 19.47
N VAL A 64 5.51 -15.41 19.73
CA VAL A 64 4.14 -15.93 19.60
C VAL A 64 3.91 -16.49 18.21
N SER A 65 3.06 -17.53 18.13
CA SER A 65 2.83 -18.25 16.88
C SER A 65 2.10 -17.35 15.90
N TRP A 66 2.61 -17.23 14.68
CA TRP A 66 1.93 -16.50 13.62
C TRP A 66 2.27 -17.09 12.24
N SER A 67 1.40 -16.83 11.28
CA SER A 67 1.68 -17.14 9.88
C SER A 67 0.86 -16.26 8.96
N ILE A 68 1.41 -16.03 7.77
CA ILE A 68 0.67 -15.43 6.66
C ILE A 68 0.78 -16.39 5.48
N SER A 69 -0.32 -16.91 4.99
CA SER A 69 -0.31 -18.01 4.02
C SER A 69 -1.36 -17.83 2.94
N ARG A 70 -0.98 -18.18 1.71
CA ARG A 70 -1.92 -18.19 0.59
C ARG A 70 -2.84 -19.40 0.72
N VAL A 71 -4.14 -19.20 0.70
CA VAL A 71 -5.15 -20.25 0.88
C VAL A 71 -6.18 -20.23 -0.23
N SER A 72 -6.75 -21.40 -0.53
CA SER A 72 -7.85 -21.56 -1.50
C SER A 72 -9.19 -21.94 -0.86
N SER A 73 -9.24 -21.99 0.47
CA SER A 73 -10.46 -22.26 1.24
C SER A 73 -11.44 -21.09 1.21
N LEU A 74 -10.92 -19.88 1.03
CA LEU A 74 -11.66 -18.63 1.05
C LEU A 74 -10.97 -17.61 0.14
N ALA A 75 -11.74 -16.95 -0.72
CA ALA A 75 -11.28 -15.86 -1.57
C ALA A 75 -12.43 -14.86 -1.82
N LYS A 76 -12.09 -13.59 -2.06
CA LYS A 76 -13.07 -12.57 -2.48
C LYS A 76 -13.26 -12.64 -3.98
N SER A 77 -12.17 -12.85 -4.71
CA SER A 77 -12.11 -13.02 -6.16
C SER A 77 -11.12 -14.13 -6.50
N GLY A 78 -11.31 -14.78 -7.64
CA GLY A 78 -10.42 -15.87 -8.05
C GLY A 78 -10.48 -17.07 -7.11
N ASP A 79 -9.37 -17.78 -7.01
CA ASP A 79 -9.25 -19.03 -6.27
C ASP A 79 -8.46 -18.86 -4.95
N TYR A 80 -7.76 -17.74 -4.74
CA TYR A 80 -6.85 -17.56 -3.61
C TYR A 80 -7.04 -16.25 -2.85
N SER A 81 -6.75 -16.29 -1.55
CA SER A 81 -6.52 -15.10 -0.73
C SER A 81 -5.34 -15.31 0.20
N LEU A 82 -5.02 -14.29 0.99
CA LEU A 82 -3.96 -14.33 1.98
C LEU A 82 -4.56 -14.43 3.39
N GLU A 83 -4.40 -15.58 4.04
CA GLU A 83 -4.80 -15.82 5.43
C GLU A 83 -3.73 -15.34 6.39
N TYR A 84 -4.16 -14.63 7.43
CA TYR A 84 -3.36 -14.12 8.54
C TYR A 84 -3.77 -14.89 9.78
N TYR A 85 -2.81 -15.53 10.42
CA TYR A 85 -2.96 -16.18 11.71
C TYR A 85 -1.99 -15.60 12.71
N ILE A 86 -2.48 -15.27 13.90
CA ILE A 86 -1.66 -14.91 15.06
C ILE A 86 -2.30 -15.48 16.34
N ASP A 87 -1.48 -16.03 17.22
CA ASP A 87 -1.83 -16.28 18.61
C ASP A 87 -1.75 -14.97 19.39
N GLY A 88 -2.90 -14.35 19.62
CA GLY A 88 -3.02 -13.10 20.35
C GLY A 88 -3.10 -13.25 21.87
N SER A 89 -2.81 -14.43 22.43
CA SER A 89 -2.95 -14.72 23.88
C SER A 89 -2.13 -13.80 24.80
N GLN A 90 -1.20 -13.02 24.25
CA GLN A 90 -0.31 -12.09 24.97
C GLN A 90 -0.78 -10.63 24.83
N ASP A 91 -1.98 -10.40 24.29
CA ASP A 91 -2.57 -9.06 24.06
C ASP A 91 -1.77 -8.14 23.13
N ASP A 92 -0.81 -8.68 22.41
CA ASP A 92 0.16 -7.91 21.64
C ASP A 92 0.64 -8.70 20.40
N GLY A 93 1.07 -7.96 19.38
CA GLY A 93 1.61 -8.49 18.15
C GLY A 93 0.93 -7.93 16.89
N THR A 94 1.77 -7.60 15.91
CA THR A 94 1.38 -7.09 14.60
C THR A 94 2.04 -7.94 13.51
N ILE A 95 1.26 -8.39 12.53
CA ILE A 95 1.75 -9.17 11.38
C ILE A 95 1.26 -8.56 10.08
N TRP A 96 2.12 -8.50 9.06
CA TRP A 96 1.81 -7.83 7.81
C TRP A 96 2.48 -8.46 6.60
N VAL A 97 2.00 -8.07 5.42
CA VAL A 97 2.82 -8.13 4.21
C VAL A 97 3.22 -6.74 3.79
N GLU A 98 4.43 -6.65 3.26
CA GLU A 98 5.02 -5.40 2.80
C GLU A 98 5.65 -5.53 1.43
N LYS A 99 5.76 -4.39 0.75
CA LYS A 99 6.46 -4.29 -0.51
C LYS A 99 7.11 -2.93 -0.67
N ARG A 100 8.34 -2.97 -1.17
CA ARG A 100 9.08 -1.79 -1.60
C ARG A 100 8.79 -1.46 -3.06
N ILE A 101 8.48 -0.21 -3.34
CA ILE A 101 8.16 0.32 -4.66
C ILE A 101 9.11 1.49 -4.97
N LYS A 102 9.74 1.46 -6.14
CA LYS A 102 10.58 2.56 -6.63
C LYS A 102 9.72 3.69 -7.17
N THR A 103 10.05 4.93 -6.81
CA THR A 103 9.31 6.14 -7.19
C THR A 103 10.00 6.98 -8.27
N GLU A 104 11.06 6.44 -8.90
CA GLU A 104 11.77 7.04 -10.04
C GLU A 104 12.17 8.52 -9.83
N GLY A 105 12.51 8.90 -8.60
CA GLY A 105 13.03 10.24 -8.28
C GLY A 105 11.96 11.31 -8.03
N VAL A 106 10.69 10.97 -7.80
CA VAL A 106 9.74 11.99 -7.32
C VAL A 106 10.04 12.44 -5.89
N SER A 107 9.97 13.75 -5.66
CA SER A 107 10.22 14.36 -4.35
C SER A 107 9.06 14.23 -3.37
N SER A 108 7.86 13.92 -3.87
CA SER A 108 6.64 13.78 -3.09
C SER A 108 5.69 12.82 -3.77
N ALA A 109 4.84 12.16 -2.99
CA ALA A 109 3.82 11.27 -3.53
C ALA A 109 2.53 11.27 -2.68
N GLU A 110 1.40 11.07 -3.34
CA GLU A 110 0.13 10.68 -2.72
C GLU A 110 -0.07 9.18 -2.94
N ILE A 111 -0.10 8.44 -1.84
CA ILE A 111 -0.23 6.99 -1.82
C ILE A 111 -1.63 6.64 -1.35
N GLU A 112 -2.30 5.74 -2.07
CA GLU A 112 -3.57 5.15 -1.68
C GLU A 112 -3.41 3.63 -1.66
N VAL A 113 -3.78 3.04 -0.52
CA VAL A 113 -3.77 1.59 -0.30
C VAL A 113 -5.21 1.19 0.02
N SER A 114 -5.73 0.16 -0.64
CA SER A 114 -7.03 -0.42 -0.30
C SER A 114 -7.05 -1.93 -0.50
N PHE A 115 -7.86 -2.63 0.27
CA PHE A 115 -7.96 -4.08 0.19
C PHE A 115 -9.27 -4.57 0.79
N ASP A 116 -9.72 -5.75 0.35
CA ASP A 116 -10.83 -6.45 0.96
C ASP A 116 -10.31 -7.32 2.10
N PHE A 117 -10.94 -7.17 3.26
CA PHE A 117 -10.59 -7.85 4.51
C PHE A 117 -11.78 -8.69 4.98
N TYR A 118 -11.55 -9.96 5.27
CA TYR A 118 -12.56 -10.88 5.74
C TYR A 118 -12.46 -11.12 7.24
N SER A 119 -13.59 -11.01 7.92
CA SER A 119 -13.79 -11.56 9.27
C SER A 119 -14.88 -12.63 9.23
N GLU A 120 -14.71 -13.74 9.94
CA GLU A 120 -15.73 -14.81 10.00
C GLU A 120 -17.06 -14.28 10.55
N SER A 121 -17.00 -13.46 11.60
CA SER A 121 -18.16 -12.88 12.26
C SER A 121 -17.94 -11.42 12.67
N GLU A 122 -19.05 -10.68 12.72
CA GLU A 122 -19.10 -9.38 13.40
C GLU A 122 -18.93 -9.57 14.92
N SER A 123 -18.28 -8.62 15.58
CA SER A 123 -18.11 -8.59 17.03
C SER A 123 -18.24 -7.17 17.56
N PHE A 124 -18.84 -7.05 18.75
CA PHE A 124 -18.85 -5.80 19.49
C PHE A 124 -17.51 -5.54 20.22
N ASN A 125 -16.72 -6.59 20.45
CA ASN A 125 -15.39 -6.49 21.01
C ASN A 125 -14.37 -6.20 19.91
N VAL A 126 -13.40 -5.36 20.21
CA VAL A 126 -12.24 -5.14 19.33
C VAL A 126 -11.28 -6.30 19.54
N ILE A 127 -11.35 -7.30 18.67
CA ILE A 127 -10.49 -8.49 18.71
C ILE A 127 -9.13 -8.18 18.09
N ALA A 128 -9.14 -7.64 16.87
CA ALA A 128 -7.98 -7.11 16.18
C ALA A 128 -8.32 -5.76 15.54
N LYS A 129 -7.30 -5.02 15.14
CA LYS A 129 -7.45 -3.84 14.28
C LYS A 129 -6.72 -4.06 12.97
N VAL A 130 -7.26 -3.52 11.90
CA VAL A 130 -6.62 -3.54 10.58
C VAL A 130 -5.56 -2.44 10.56
N VAL A 131 -4.37 -2.74 10.03
CA VAL A 131 -3.27 -1.78 9.94
C VAL A 131 -2.82 -1.57 8.50
N SER A 132 -2.32 -0.36 8.21
CA SER A 132 -1.68 -0.04 6.95
C SER A 132 -0.48 0.87 7.15
N TYR A 133 0.53 0.70 6.31
CA TYR A 133 1.74 1.50 6.27
C TYR A 133 1.96 2.05 4.86
N ALA A 134 2.40 3.30 4.80
CA ALA A 134 2.88 3.96 3.58
C ALA A 134 3.97 4.97 3.97
N GLY A 135 5.24 4.65 3.73
CA GLY A 135 6.36 5.45 4.22
C GLY A 135 7.63 5.31 3.39
N ILE A 136 8.70 5.97 3.84
CA ILE A 136 10.00 5.99 3.14
C ILE A 136 11.02 4.99 3.71
N SER A 137 10.63 4.26 4.76
CA SER A 137 11.46 3.30 5.48
C SER A 137 10.74 1.95 5.53
N ASN A 138 11.50 0.88 5.73
CA ASN A 138 10.89 -0.41 6.04
C ASN A 138 10.15 -0.30 7.38
N PRO A 139 8.86 -0.70 7.50
CA PRO A 139 8.23 -0.82 8.80
C PRO A 139 8.82 -2.03 9.54
N GLU A 140 9.11 -1.87 10.82
CA GLU A 140 9.73 -2.94 11.64
C GLU A 140 8.98 -3.14 12.96
N THR A 141 8.12 -2.20 13.34
CA THR A 141 7.44 -2.18 14.64
C THR A 141 5.96 -1.88 14.50
N GLU A 142 5.15 -2.31 15.47
CA GLU A 142 3.72 -1.97 15.51
C GLU A 142 3.48 -0.46 15.38
N GLU A 143 4.33 0.37 16.01
CA GLU A 143 4.17 1.83 16.02
C GLU A 143 4.41 2.50 14.66
N ASP A 144 5.02 1.80 13.71
CA ASP A 144 5.17 2.32 12.35
C ASP A 144 3.82 2.42 11.63
N PHE A 145 2.86 1.57 12.00
CA PHE A 145 1.61 1.41 11.28
C PHE A 145 0.54 2.41 11.69
N THR A 146 -0.24 2.84 10.69
CA THR A 146 -1.51 3.50 10.96
C THR A 146 -2.58 2.44 11.23
N THR A 147 -3.15 2.50 12.44
CA THR A 147 -4.34 1.73 12.78
C THR A 147 -5.58 2.29 12.07
N LEU A 148 -6.28 1.42 11.35
CA LEU A 148 -7.57 1.72 10.72
C LEU A 148 -8.72 1.35 11.67
N ASP A 149 -9.85 0.89 11.12
CA ASP A 149 -10.97 0.40 11.91
C ASP A 149 -10.70 -0.99 12.52
N PRO A 150 -11.46 -1.40 13.56
CA PRO A 150 -11.49 -2.78 14.04
C PRO A 150 -11.76 -3.80 12.92
N ALA A 151 -11.20 -4.99 13.04
CA ALA A 151 -11.32 -6.07 12.07
C ALA A 151 -12.76 -6.60 11.95
N ASN A 152 -13.38 -6.99 13.07
CA ASN A 152 -14.69 -7.65 13.12
C ASN A 152 -15.89 -6.69 13.07
N GLN A 153 -15.83 -5.60 12.30
CA GLN A 153 -16.98 -4.69 12.17
C GLN A 153 -18.14 -5.28 11.39
N VAL A 154 -17.89 -6.28 10.52
CA VAL A 154 -18.91 -7.04 9.81
C VAL A 154 -18.49 -8.51 9.75
N GLY A 155 -19.46 -9.41 9.65
CA GLY A 155 -19.19 -10.78 9.19
C GLY A 155 -19.10 -10.80 7.67
N GLY A 156 -18.02 -11.37 7.13
CA GLY A 156 -17.71 -11.36 5.71
C GLY A 156 -16.66 -10.33 5.32
N TRP A 157 -16.70 -9.95 4.04
CA TRP A 157 -15.72 -9.05 3.44
C TRP A 157 -16.11 -7.57 3.61
N LYS A 158 -15.17 -6.77 4.12
CA LYS A 158 -15.24 -5.30 4.15
C LYS A 158 -14.00 -4.72 3.46
N ASN A 159 -14.19 -3.65 2.69
CA ASN A 159 -13.08 -2.91 2.12
C ASN A 159 -12.49 -1.91 3.14
N TYR A 160 -11.18 -1.88 3.25
CA TYR A 160 -10.41 -0.90 4.02
C TYR A 160 -9.57 -0.06 3.06
N SER A 161 -9.39 1.22 3.37
CA SER A 161 -8.51 2.10 2.61
C SER A 161 -7.77 3.08 3.51
N HIS A 162 -6.57 3.44 3.07
CA HIS A 162 -5.69 4.39 3.73
C HIS A 162 -5.02 5.27 2.66
N SER A 163 -4.94 6.58 2.92
CA SER A 163 -4.25 7.51 2.04
C SER A 163 -3.21 8.30 2.82
N GLN A 164 -2.00 8.37 2.28
CA GLN A 164 -0.86 9.03 2.88
C GLN A 164 -0.19 9.97 1.88
N LYS A 165 0.18 11.16 2.36
CA LYS A 165 0.99 12.12 1.58
C LYS A 165 2.41 12.12 2.11
N LEU A 166 3.37 11.90 1.22
CA LEU A 166 4.80 11.98 1.51
C LEU A 166 5.35 13.23 0.84
N SER A 167 5.94 14.14 1.64
CA SER A 167 6.43 15.43 1.15
C SER A 167 7.95 15.44 0.87
N VAL A 168 8.65 14.37 1.23
CA VAL A 168 10.08 14.17 0.95
C VAL A 168 10.31 12.67 0.76
N ILE A 169 10.81 12.27 -0.40
CA ILE A 169 11.23 10.90 -0.70
C ILE A 169 12.71 10.95 -1.04
N GLU A 170 13.57 10.74 -0.05
CA GLU A 170 15.03 10.89 -0.20
C GLU A 170 15.66 9.69 -0.92
N ASN A 171 15.07 8.50 -0.74
CA ASN A 171 15.62 7.24 -1.22
C ASN A 171 15.02 6.75 -2.54
N GLU A 172 14.17 7.57 -3.19
CA GLU A 172 13.44 7.21 -4.42
C GLU A 172 12.64 5.89 -4.31
N GLU A 173 12.28 5.51 -3.08
CA GLU A 173 11.59 4.27 -2.73
C GLU A 173 10.56 4.58 -1.66
N VAL A 174 9.42 3.90 -1.74
CA VAL A 174 8.38 3.88 -0.71
C VAL A 174 8.08 2.45 -0.34
N TRP A 175 7.69 2.25 0.92
CA TRP A 175 7.28 0.99 1.48
C TRP A 175 5.80 1.04 1.79
N ILE A 176 5.11 -0.02 1.39
CA ILE A 176 3.69 -0.22 1.64
C ILE A 176 3.54 -1.46 2.49
N GLY A 177 2.72 -1.39 3.54
CA GLY A 177 2.39 -2.53 4.39
C GLY A 177 0.89 -2.62 4.66
N VAL A 178 0.36 -3.84 4.77
CA VAL A 178 -1.02 -4.11 5.20
C VAL A 178 -1.05 -5.35 6.10
N GLY A 179 -1.86 -5.30 7.16
CA GLY A 179 -1.85 -6.37 8.14
C GLY A 179 -2.90 -6.22 9.24
N ILE A 180 -2.64 -6.90 10.35
CA ILE A 180 -3.46 -6.87 11.57
C ILE A 180 -2.58 -6.64 12.80
N THR A 181 -3.15 -5.98 13.82
CA THR A 181 -2.60 -5.90 15.18
C THR A 181 -3.60 -6.49 16.17
N VAL A 182 -3.09 -7.23 17.16
CA VAL A 182 -3.84 -7.86 18.24
C VAL A 182 -4.44 -6.79 19.16
N ALA A 183 -5.67 -7.03 19.63
CA ALA A 183 -6.31 -6.19 20.64
C ALA A 183 -7.04 -7.00 21.71
N TRP A 184 -6.90 -8.33 21.68
CA TRP A 184 -7.58 -9.24 22.60
C TRP A 184 -6.89 -10.61 22.70
N GLU A 185 -6.85 -11.18 23.90
CA GLU A 185 -6.31 -12.51 24.22
C GLU A 185 -7.06 -13.68 23.52
N THR A 186 -6.82 -13.90 22.23
CA THR A 186 -7.34 -15.05 21.48
C THR A 186 -6.50 -15.34 20.24
N GLU A 187 -6.57 -16.58 19.75
CA GLU A 187 -6.15 -16.88 18.38
C GLU A 187 -7.07 -16.17 17.37
N MET A 188 -6.47 -15.68 16.29
CA MET A 188 -7.16 -14.88 15.28
C MET A 188 -6.84 -15.38 13.88
N TYR A 189 -7.86 -15.43 13.03
CA TYR A 189 -7.76 -15.77 11.62
C TYR A 189 -8.51 -14.73 10.80
N TYR A 190 -7.83 -14.13 9.83
CA TYR A 190 -8.42 -13.17 8.89
C TYR A 190 -7.89 -13.39 7.48
N ASN A 191 -8.58 -12.87 6.47
CA ASN A 191 -8.09 -12.94 5.09
C ASN A 191 -8.05 -11.57 4.44
N ILE A 192 -7.03 -11.34 3.62
CA ILE A 192 -6.91 -10.17 2.75
C ILE A 192 -6.92 -10.62 1.29
N ASP A 193 -7.62 -9.86 0.45
CA ASP A 193 -7.70 -10.06 -0.99
C ASP A 193 -7.90 -8.71 -1.71
N ASN A 194 -7.75 -8.67 -3.04
CA ASN A 194 -7.93 -7.49 -3.90
C ASN A 194 -7.14 -6.26 -3.42
N LEU A 195 -5.88 -6.46 -3.03
CA LEU A 195 -5.01 -5.39 -2.57
C LEU A 195 -4.65 -4.47 -3.74
N ARG A 196 -4.94 -3.19 -3.58
CA ARG A 196 -4.72 -2.14 -4.58
C ARG A 196 -3.83 -1.06 -4.00
N VAL A 197 -2.79 -0.73 -4.74
CA VAL A 197 -1.88 0.39 -4.44
C VAL A 197 -1.91 1.37 -5.61
N SER A 198 -2.02 2.66 -5.31
CA SER A 198 -1.84 3.75 -6.25
C SER A 198 -0.86 4.77 -5.68
N ILE A 199 0.06 5.26 -6.50
CA ILE A 199 1.02 6.32 -6.15
C ILE A 199 0.97 7.38 -7.25
N LYS A 200 0.84 8.65 -6.88
CA LYS A 200 0.73 9.80 -7.80
C LYS A 200 1.60 10.97 -7.33
#